data_AF-A0A7J3CU22-F1
#
_entry.id   AF-A0A7J3CU22-F1
#
_cell.length_a   1.000
_cell.length_b   1.000
_cell.length_c   1.000
_cell.angle_alpha   90.00
_cell.angle_beta   90.00
_cell.angle_gamma   90.00
#
_symmetry.space_group_name_H-M   'P 1'
#
loop_
_entity.id
_entity.type
_entity.pdbx_description
1 polymer ?
#
loop_
_entity_poly.entity_id
_entity_poly.type
_entity_poly.pdbx_seq_one_letter_code
_entity_poly.pdbx_strand_id
1 'polypeptide(L)'
;MGRLRLENIFSGTVAQRRILLRPAEPDVKDLMPKTHHGIYIGRTQTLNVPFFWDEENLTNPHIAVVGMTGSGKSFFIKTFITKAFKQWGTSSLILDWSGEYTPWVEKAAGKVFAPAKNCIIDILAIDIKKSTKQETIRSKIQRLLSSFTILCNFNPRQQSILKSALEQIYKKRQPKIEDLINVLKKMQKKSSDPDNDFVLLQMEKFKFSASKKLPKIDLDMLIKKGLVSVDLSGLDSEEHRSLVALLILQYAKERMRLEGLSADKKIKLVIVADEAWKIAQDDRSDLVQILREGRKYAFSIIVASQNPSDISPTILSNVATLVVFRLMHGEFREALLKSLNCPKEVSIQIEKFKVGQALFRLAWAIPSQYDGPFIVSRVEGEGKLDLIYLVVKNMEIPIEREVLSSKLFNLGCTNSQIMQVIKSFEENDKKLNVEVFCRILLSFGISRSTILNLLRDFGLKDEDLVNIFSRLEANSLNVPLSKLTNVVIEDDTNSK
;
A
#
# COMPACT_ATOMS: atom_id res chain seq x y z
N MET A 1 20.32 24.82 -51.20
CA MET A 1 21.24 24.06 -50.32
C MET A 1 21.21 24.67 -48.93
N GLY A 2 20.63 23.97 -47.94
CA GLY A 2 20.65 24.44 -46.55
C GLY A 2 22.07 24.33 -45.98
N ARG A 3 22.62 25.43 -45.46
CA ARG A 3 23.93 25.42 -44.80
C ARG A 3 23.76 24.79 -43.41
N LEU A 4 24.39 23.66 -43.18
CA LEU A 4 24.57 23.08 -41.84
C LEU A 4 25.59 23.94 -41.08
N ARG A 5 25.18 24.45 -39.91
CA ARG A 5 26.05 25.22 -39.01
C ARG A 5 26.27 24.40 -37.75
N LEU A 6 27.54 24.20 -37.40
CA LEU A 6 27.90 23.61 -36.11
C LEU A 6 27.69 24.68 -35.02
N GLU A 7 26.84 24.37 -34.06
CA GLU A 7 26.55 25.22 -32.91
C GLU A 7 26.89 24.43 -31.65
N ASN A 8 27.62 25.06 -30.72
CA ASN A 8 27.94 24.44 -29.44
C ASN A 8 26.71 24.54 -28.54
N ILE A 9 26.02 23.41 -28.37
CA ILE A 9 24.82 23.32 -27.53
C ILE A 9 25.25 22.81 -26.16
N PHE A 10 24.91 23.55 -25.09
CA PHE A 10 25.15 23.10 -23.73
C PHE A 10 24.30 21.86 -23.42
N SER A 11 24.81 20.94 -22.60
CA SER A 11 24.10 19.70 -22.23
C SER A 11 22.71 19.98 -21.66
N GLY A 12 22.51 21.07 -20.92
CA GLY A 12 21.20 21.50 -20.43
C GLY A 12 20.23 21.92 -21.54
N THR A 13 20.72 22.56 -22.60
CA THR A 13 19.91 22.97 -23.76
C THR A 13 19.60 21.78 -24.69
N VAL A 14 20.51 20.79 -24.76
CA VAL A 14 20.25 19.49 -25.43
C VAL A 14 19.19 18.70 -24.65
N ALA A 15 19.29 18.66 -23.33
CA ALA A 15 18.33 17.99 -22.45
C ALA A 15 16.91 18.59 -22.54
N GLN A 16 16.80 19.91 -22.74
CA GLN A 16 15.53 20.59 -23.00
C GLN A 16 14.93 20.23 -24.38
N ARG A 17 15.76 19.83 -25.34
CA ARG A 17 15.30 19.39 -26.67
C ARG A 17 14.83 17.92 -26.58
N ARG A 18 13.57 17.75 -26.16
CA ARG A 18 12.82 16.47 -26.06
C ARG A 18 12.90 15.56 -27.30
N ILE A 19 13.33 16.08 -28.45
CA ILE A 19 13.48 15.37 -29.73
C ILE A 19 14.59 14.29 -29.66
N LEU A 20 15.61 14.47 -28.82
CA LEU A 20 16.76 13.56 -28.72
C LEU A 20 16.62 12.52 -27.60
N LEU A 21 15.67 12.71 -26.68
CA LEU A 21 15.43 11.81 -25.55
C LEU A 21 14.27 10.85 -25.87
N ARG A 22 14.53 9.55 -25.80
CA ARG A 22 13.51 8.51 -25.98
C ARG A 22 13.54 7.49 -24.83
N PRO A 23 12.51 7.46 -23.95
CA PRO A 23 11.35 8.36 -23.93
C PRO A 23 11.75 9.80 -23.54
N ALA A 24 10.96 10.78 -23.92
CA ALA A 24 11.13 12.14 -23.41
C ALA A 24 10.66 12.19 -21.94
N GLU A 25 11.20 13.12 -21.15
CA GLU A 25 10.78 13.31 -19.76
C GLU A 25 9.91 14.57 -19.62
N PRO A 26 8.93 14.59 -18.69
CA PRO A 26 8.18 15.80 -18.35
C PRO A 26 9.09 16.91 -17.81
N ASP A 27 8.61 18.15 -17.81
CA ASP A 27 9.37 19.26 -17.25
C ASP A 27 9.50 19.13 -15.73
N VAL A 28 10.59 19.67 -15.17
CA VAL A 28 10.84 19.70 -13.71
C VAL A 28 9.66 20.27 -12.93
N LYS A 29 9.02 21.33 -13.46
CA LYS A 29 7.85 21.99 -12.86
C LYS A 29 6.61 21.08 -12.76
N ASP A 30 6.52 20.06 -13.62
CA ASP A 30 5.39 19.13 -13.67
C ASP A 30 5.65 17.92 -12.75
N LEU A 31 6.93 17.56 -12.56
CA LEU A 31 7.37 16.45 -11.69
C LEU A 31 7.55 16.85 -10.22
N MET A 32 7.76 18.15 -9.96
CA MET A 32 7.94 18.71 -8.64
C MET A 32 6.77 19.65 -8.33
N PRO A 33 5.78 19.22 -7.54
CA PRO A 33 4.64 20.04 -7.19
C PRO A 33 5.09 21.24 -6.36
N LYS A 34 4.35 22.35 -6.49
CA LYS A 34 4.57 23.55 -5.68
C LYS A 34 4.15 23.35 -4.22
N THR A 35 3.33 22.34 -3.96
CA THR A 35 2.77 22.02 -2.65
C THR A 35 3.56 20.87 -2.01
N HIS A 36 3.63 20.84 -0.68
CA HIS A 36 4.16 19.70 0.08
C HIS A 36 3.19 18.49 0.10
N HIS A 37 2.26 18.41 -0.85
CA HIS A 37 1.25 17.36 -0.90
C HIS A 37 1.69 16.13 -1.71
N GLY A 38 2.58 16.27 -2.70
CA GLY A 38 2.98 15.13 -3.53
C GLY A 38 3.78 14.06 -2.77
N ILE A 39 3.55 12.79 -3.10
CA ILE A 39 4.32 11.64 -2.61
C ILE A 39 5.58 11.49 -3.44
N TYR A 40 6.74 11.61 -2.81
CA TYR A 40 8.00 11.34 -3.49
C TYR A 40 8.10 9.87 -3.94
N ILE A 41 8.35 9.63 -5.22
CA ILE A 41 8.47 8.27 -5.79
C ILE A 41 9.93 7.89 -6.04
N GLY A 42 10.76 8.82 -6.49
CA GLY A 42 12.15 8.55 -6.89
C GLY A 42 12.64 9.60 -7.87
N ARG A 43 13.65 9.25 -8.69
CA ARG A 43 14.21 10.16 -9.69
C ARG A 43 14.06 9.65 -11.11
N THR A 44 13.80 10.55 -12.05
CA THR A 44 13.75 10.22 -13.47
C THR A 44 15.09 9.68 -13.98
N GLN A 45 15.07 8.81 -14.98
CA GLN A 45 16.28 8.10 -15.43
C GLN A 45 17.24 8.99 -16.19
N THR A 46 16.73 9.88 -17.04
CA THR A 46 17.54 10.66 -17.98
C THR A 46 17.97 11.99 -17.38
N LEU A 47 17.04 12.76 -16.80
CA LEU A 47 17.34 14.07 -16.23
C LEU A 47 17.67 14.02 -14.74
N ASN A 48 17.52 12.87 -14.08
CA ASN A 48 17.75 12.70 -12.64
C ASN A 48 16.94 13.67 -11.76
N VAL A 49 15.72 13.98 -12.22
CA VAL A 49 14.83 14.95 -11.56
C VAL A 49 13.99 14.24 -10.49
N PRO A 50 13.84 14.80 -9.29
CA PRO A 50 12.91 14.29 -8.29
C PRO A 50 11.48 14.24 -8.84
N PHE A 51 10.85 13.08 -8.76
CA PHE A 51 9.47 12.87 -9.16
C PHE A 51 8.59 12.67 -7.93
N PHE A 52 7.61 13.55 -7.78
CA PHE A 52 6.56 13.48 -6.79
C PHE A 52 5.23 13.22 -7.50
N TRP A 53 4.53 12.19 -7.05
CA TRP A 53 3.18 11.89 -7.50
C TRP A 53 2.18 12.76 -6.74
N ASP A 54 1.39 13.54 -7.45
CA ASP A 54 0.42 14.46 -6.87
C ASP A 54 -0.92 14.33 -7.60
N GLU A 55 -1.97 13.95 -6.86
CA GLU A 55 -3.30 13.74 -7.43
C GLU A 55 -3.96 15.02 -7.95
N GLU A 56 -3.55 16.20 -7.45
CA GLU A 56 -4.15 17.47 -7.89
C GLU A 56 -3.81 17.79 -9.34
N ASN A 57 -2.65 17.31 -9.81
CA ASN A 57 -2.19 17.48 -11.18
C ASN A 57 -2.77 16.44 -12.15
N LEU A 58 -3.50 15.45 -11.65
CA LEU A 58 -3.98 14.30 -12.43
C LEU A 58 -5.48 14.35 -12.64
N THR A 59 -5.94 13.68 -13.71
CA THR A 59 -7.38 13.58 -14.01
C THR A 59 -8.19 12.84 -12.95
N ASN A 60 -7.56 11.87 -12.26
CA ASN A 60 -8.11 11.10 -11.14
C ASN A 60 -6.96 10.51 -10.29
N PRO A 61 -7.22 10.03 -9.06
CA PRO A 61 -6.17 9.49 -8.19
C PRO A 61 -5.91 7.98 -8.37
N HIS A 62 -6.50 7.32 -9.37
CA HIS A 62 -6.39 5.87 -9.54
C HIS A 62 -5.08 5.47 -10.25
N ILE A 63 -4.52 4.34 -9.81
CA ILE A 63 -3.23 3.84 -10.24
C ILE A 63 -3.38 2.39 -10.74
N ALA A 64 -2.85 2.09 -11.92
CA ALA A 64 -2.61 0.73 -12.38
C ALA A 64 -1.13 0.38 -12.28
N VAL A 65 -0.80 -0.78 -11.74
CA VAL A 65 0.56 -1.28 -11.58
C VAL A 65 0.68 -2.64 -12.26
N VAL A 66 1.58 -2.72 -13.23
CA VAL A 66 1.85 -3.94 -14.01
C VAL A 66 3.31 -4.32 -13.83
N GLY A 67 3.59 -5.59 -13.58
CA GLY A 67 4.96 -6.06 -13.50
C GLY A 67 5.06 -7.51 -13.08
N MET A 68 6.04 -8.22 -13.63
CA MET A 68 6.29 -9.60 -13.25
C MET A 68 6.71 -9.72 -11.76
N THR A 69 6.63 -10.92 -11.21
CA THR A 69 7.06 -11.22 -9.83
C THR A 69 8.51 -10.79 -9.59
N GLY A 70 8.77 -10.14 -8.45
CA GLY A 70 10.10 -9.67 -8.06
C GLY A 70 10.57 -8.39 -8.77
N SER A 71 9.77 -7.79 -9.66
CA SER A 71 10.15 -6.58 -10.39
C SER A 71 10.11 -5.28 -9.57
N GLY A 72 9.36 -5.26 -8.46
CA GLY A 72 9.19 -4.08 -7.60
C GLY A 72 7.74 -3.64 -7.37
N LYS A 73 6.76 -4.29 -8.00
CA LYS A 73 5.31 -4.02 -7.86
C LYS A 73 4.88 -3.84 -6.39
N SER A 74 5.02 -4.89 -5.58
CA SER A 74 4.58 -4.87 -4.18
C SER A 74 5.39 -3.87 -3.33
N PHE A 75 6.66 -3.62 -3.68
CA PHE A 75 7.50 -2.63 -2.99
C PHE A 75 6.99 -1.20 -3.24
N PHE A 76 6.65 -0.87 -4.49
CA PHE A 76 6.04 0.42 -4.83
C PHE A 76 4.72 0.62 -4.12
N ILE A 77 3.83 -0.38 -4.13
CA ILE A 77 2.53 -0.29 -3.46
C ILE A 77 2.71 -0.05 -1.95
N LYS A 78 3.55 -0.86 -1.28
CA LYS A 78 3.85 -0.72 0.16
C LYS A 78 4.44 0.66 0.48
N THR A 79 5.38 1.14 -0.34
CA THR A 79 5.98 2.47 -0.20
C THR A 79 4.94 3.57 -0.34
N PHE A 80 4.13 3.50 -1.40
CA PHE A 80 3.14 4.51 -1.72
C PHE A 80 2.12 4.67 -0.60
N ILE A 81 1.52 3.57 -0.13
CA ILE A 81 0.52 3.62 0.95
C ILE A 81 1.13 4.05 2.29
N THR A 82 2.39 3.69 2.56
CA THR A 82 3.10 4.14 3.77
C THR A 82 3.31 5.65 3.75
N LYS A 83 3.79 6.19 2.62
CA LYS A 83 3.97 7.63 2.44
C LYS A 83 2.64 8.38 2.47
N ALA A 84 1.60 7.85 1.82
CA ALA A 84 0.25 8.41 1.87
C ALA A 84 -0.28 8.47 3.32
N PHE A 85 -0.08 7.43 4.11
CA PHE A 85 -0.46 7.43 5.52
C PHE A 85 0.32 8.48 6.33
N LYS A 86 1.65 8.55 6.17
CA LYS A 86 2.50 9.50 6.90
C LYS A 86 2.24 10.96 6.53
N GLN A 87 2.07 11.24 5.25
CA GLN A 87 1.96 12.60 4.71
C GLN A 87 0.53 13.13 4.74
N TRP A 88 -0.46 12.28 4.46
CA TRP A 88 -1.86 12.69 4.33
C TRP A 88 -2.77 12.17 5.45
N GLY A 89 -2.31 11.21 6.26
CA GLY A 89 -3.16 10.52 7.23
C GLY A 89 -4.20 9.61 6.58
N THR A 90 -3.98 9.23 5.32
CA THR A 90 -4.93 8.45 4.51
C THR A 90 -4.99 7.00 4.96
N SER A 91 -6.21 6.46 5.05
CA SER A 91 -6.41 5.04 5.41
C SER A 91 -6.10 4.15 4.21
N SER A 92 -5.72 2.91 4.44
CA SER A 92 -5.46 1.94 3.35
C SER A 92 -6.15 0.62 3.60
N LEU A 93 -6.80 0.08 2.56
CA LEU A 93 -7.45 -1.23 2.56
C LEU A 93 -6.82 -2.09 1.45
N ILE A 94 -6.23 -3.22 1.81
CA ILE A 94 -5.62 -4.16 0.87
C ILE A 94 -6.51 -5.39 0.74
N LEU A 95 -6.95 -5.68 -0.48
CA LEU A 95 -7.54 -6.96 -0.85
C LEU A 95 -6.38 -7.88 -1.29
N ASP A 96 -5.89 -8.68 -0.35
CA ASP A 96 -4.67 -9.47 -0.51
C ASP A 96 -5.02 -10.88 -1.01
N TRP A 97 -4.86 -11.11 -2.32
CA TRP A 97 -5.21 -12.37 -2.96
C TRP A 97 -4.27 -13.52 -2.58
N SER A 98 -2.98 -13.21 -2.45
CA SER A 98 -1.90 -14.19 -2.21
C SER A 98 -1.47 -14.27 -0.74
N GLY A 99 -1.79 -13.28 0.07
CA GLY A 99 -1.34 -13.17 1.47
C GLY A 99 0.03 -12.50 1.63
N GLU A 100 0.61 -11.92 0.56
CA GLU A 100 1.97 -11.34 0.55
C GLU A 100 2.12 -10.04 1.36
N TYR A 101 1.00 -9.37 1.66
CA TYR A 101 1.01 -8.13 2.43
C TYR A 101 0.88 -8.38 3.93
N THR A 102 0.28 -9.51 4.33
CA THR A 102 0.00 -9.86 5.73
C THR A 102 1.19 -9.65 6.67
N PRO A 103 2.39 -10.22 6.44
CA PRO A 103 3.52 -10.06 7.38
C PRO A 103 4.03 -8.63 7.47
N TRP A 104 3.85 -7.83 6.42
CA TRP A 104 4.26 -6.43 6.40
C TRP A 104 3.25 -5.56 7.14
N VAL A 105 1.95 -5.82 6.97
CA VAL A 105 0.87 -5.11 7.67
C VAL A 105 0.97 -5.30 9.17
N GLU A 106 1.22 -6.53 9.64
CA GLU A 106 1.41 -6.82 11.07
C GLU A 106 2.59 -6.05 11.66
N LYS A 107 3.73 -6.02 10.95
CA LYS A 107 4.92 -5.24 11.35
C LYS A 107 4.67 -3.75 11.40
N ALA A 108 3.79 -3.24 10.53
CA ALA A 108 3.39 -1.84 10.51
C ALA A 108 2.29 -1.51 11.55
N ALA A 109 2.01 -2.42 12.49
CA ALA A 109 0.92 -2.31 13.47
C ALA A 109 -0.48 -2.12 12.82
N GLY A 110 -0.64 -2.59 11.58
CA GLY A 110 -1.90 -2.63 10.87
C GLY A 110 -2.77 -3.82 11.30
N LYS A 111 -4.00 -3.87 10.79
CA LYS A 111 -4.96 -4.95 11.10
C LYS A 111 -5.06 -5.92 9.93
N VAL A 112 -4.94 -7.21 10.23
CA VAL A 112 -5.14 -8.28 9.25
C VAL A 112 -6.41 -9.05 9.56
N PHE A 113 -7.31 -9.08 8.60
CA PHE A 113 -8.52 -9.89 8.62
C PHE A 113 -8.35 -11.02 7.61
N ALA A 114 -8.33 -12.25 8.08
CA ALA A 114 -8.16 -13.44 7.26
C ALA A 114 -9.42 -14.30 7.38
N PRO A 115 -10.40 -14.15 6.47
CA PRO A 115 -11.59 -14.99 6.42
C PRO A 115 -11.20 -16.47 6.46
N ALA A 116 -11.97 -17.27 7.20
CA ALA A 116 -11.72 -18.70 7.47
C ALA A 116 -10.50 -19.02 8.36
N LYS A 117 -9.51 -18.11 8.52
CA LYS A 117 -8.38 -18.29 9.45
C LYS A 117 -8.65 -17.66 10.82
N ASN A 118 -8.92 -16.35 10.87
CA ASN A 118 -9.05 -15.58 12.12
C ASN A 118 -10.40 -14.86 12.28
N CYS A 119 -11.19 -14.73 11.22
CA CYS A 119 -12.51 -14.10 11.26
C CYS A 119 -13.52 -14.77 10.31
N ILE A 120 -14.81 -14.53 10.54
CA ILE A 120 -15.90 -14.86 9.61
C ILE A 120 -16.44 -13.59 9.00
N ILE A 121 -16.58 -13.60 7.67
CA ILE A 121 -17.32 -12.60 6.92
C ILE A 121 -18.70 -13.18 6.62
N ASP A 122 -19.72 -12.62 7.27
CA ASP A 122 -21.09 -13.03 7.05
C ASP A 122 -21.64 -12.31 5.81
N ILE A 123 -21.50 -12.96 4.65
CA ILE A 123 -21.84 -12.43 3.32
C ILE A 123 -23.29 -11.89 3.27
N LEU A 124 -24.21 -12.60 3.94
CA LEU A 124 -25.64 -12.29 3.94
C LEU A 124 -26.09 -11.45 5.14
N ALA A 125 -25.18 -11.08 6.05
CA ALA A 125 -25.55 -10.21 7.17
C ALA A 125 -25.99 -8.83 6.67
N ILE A 126 -27.02 -8.30 7.36
CA ILE A 126 -27.47 -6.92 7.21
C ILE A 126 -26.74 -6.11 8.28
N ASP A 127 -26.04 -5.05 7.87
CA ASP A 127 -25.53 -4.03 8.78
C ASP A 127 -26.68 -3.06 9.08
N ILE A 128 -27.33 -3.21 10.24
CA ILE A 128 -28.62 -2.59 10.57
C ILE A 128 -28.48 -1.09 10.92
N LYS A 129 -27.28 -0.52 10.93
CA LYS A 129 -27.01 0.71 11.68
C LYS A 129 -27.70 1.98 11.17
N LYS A 130 -28.08 2.14 9.89
CA LYS A 130 -28.75 3.37 9.39
C LYS A 130 -29.60 3.15 8.13
N SER A 131 -30.86 2.72 8.27
CA SER A 131 -32.01 2.97 7.34
C SER A 131 -33.22 2.12 7.77
N THR A 132 -34.42 2.51 7.34
CA THR A 132 -35.66 1.73 7.53
C THR A 132 -35.47 0.29 7.06
N LYS A 133 -35.77 -0.69 7.94
CA LYS A 133 -35.47 -2.13 7.72
C LYS A 133 -35.80 -2.66 6.32
N GLN A 134 -36.87 -2.19 5.67
CA GLN A 134 -37.29 -2.69 4.36
C GLN A 134 -36.45 -2.15 3.18
N GLU A 135 -36.03 -0.89 3.22
CA GLU A 135 -35.27 -0.26 2.14
C GLU A 135 -33.83 -0.81 2.12
N THR A 136 -33.26 -1.05 3.30
CA THR A 136 -31.96 -1.72 3.48
C THR A 136 -31.95 -3.16 2.97
N ILE A 137 -33.04 -3.91 3.17
CA ILE A 137 -33.14 -5.31 2.70
C ILE A 137 -33.20 -5.36 1.17
N ARG A 138 -34.05 -4.54 0.54
CA ARG A 138 -34.16 -4.51 -0.92
C ARG A 138 -32.84 -4.14 -1.59
N SER A 139 -32.16 -3.10 -1.08
CA SER A 139 -30.85 -2.69 -1.61
C SER A 139 -29.80 -3.78 -1.40
N LYS A 140 -29.81 -4.48 -0.26
CA LYS A 140 -28.90 -5.61 0.01
C LYS A 140 -29.16 -6.80 -0.92
N ILE A 141 -30.43 -7.14 -1.20
CA ILE A 141 -30.78 -8.22 -2.13
C ILE A 141 -30.30 -7.88 -3.54
N GLN A 142 -30.55 -6.66 -4.03
CA GLN A 142 -30.08 -6.23 -5.35
C GLN A 142 -28.55 -6.31 -5.47
N ARG A 143 -27.85 -5.90 -4.41
CA ARG A 143 -26.40 -5.95 -4.30
C ARG A 143 -25.83 -7.36 -4.32
N LEU A 144 -26.41 -8.27 -3.55
CA LEU A 144 -26.01 -9.68 -3.58
C LEU A 144 -26.31 -10.30 -4.94
N LEU A 145 -27.50 -10.01 -5.49
CA LEU A 145 -27.88 -10.46 -6.81
C LEU A 145 -26.87 -10.00 -7.87
N SER A 146 -26.44 -8.73 -7.85
CA SER A 146 -25.42 -8.26 -8.79
C SER A 146 -24.09 -8.96 -8.62
N SER A 147 -23.59 -9.14 -7.39
CA SER A 147 -22.33 -9.84 -7.15
C SER A 147 -22.38 -11.29 -7.61
N PHE A 148 -23.44 -12.04 -7.25
CA PHE A 148 -23.60 -13.42 -7.71
C PHE A 148 -23.81 -13.51 -9.22
N THR A 149 -24.50 -12.54 -9.83
CA THR A 149 -24.69 -12.51 -11.29
C THR A 149 -23.37 -12.32 -12.03
N ILE A 150 -22.50 -11.43 -11.52
CA ILE A 150 -21.18 -11.18 -12.12
C ILE A 150 -20.30 -12.42 -12.01
N LEU A 151 -20.32 -13.10 -10.86
CA LEU A 151 -19.45 -14.26 -10.63
C LEU A 151 -19.92 -15.53 -11.33
N CYS A 152 -21.23 -15.74 -11.39
CA CYS A 152 -21.83 -16.97 -11.93
C CYS A 152 -22.38 -16.80 -13.34
N ASN A 153 -22.31 -15.60 -13.92
CA ASN A 153 -22.85 -15.25 -15.24
C ASN A 153 -24.34 -15.62 -15.41
N PHE A 154 -25.15 -15.27 -14.42
CA PHE A 154 -26.58 -15.63 -14.43
C PHE A 154 -27.38 -14.88 -15.51
N ASN A 155 -28.23 -15.63 -16.22
CA ASN A 155 -29.22 -15.07 -17.15
C ASN A 155 -30.40 -14.41 -16.40
N PRO A 156 -31.29 -13.64 -17.07
CA PRO A 156 -32.40 -12.96 -16.39
C PRO A 156 -33.36 -13.89 -15.62
N ARG A 157 -33.58 -15.11 -16.10
CA ARG A 157 -34.44 -16.10 -15.44
C ARG A 157 -33.80 -16.63 -14.15
N GLN A 158 -32.53 -16.99 -14.22
CA GLN A 158 -31.71 -17.43 -13.07
C GLN A 158 -31.60 -16.32 -12.02
N GLN A 159 -31.45 -15.06 -12.45
CA GLN A 159 -31.49 -13.89 -11.56
C GLN A 159 -32.82 -13.78 -10.82
N SER A 160 -33.96 -13.99 -11.52
CA SER A 160 -35.28 -13.97 -10.91
C SER A 160 -35.45 -15.07 -9.84
N ILE A 161 -34.98 -16.28 -10.14
CA ILE A 161 -34.98 -17.41 -9.19
C ILE A 161 -34.15 -17.08 -7.95
N LEU A 162 -32.91 -16.61 -8.14
CA LEU A 162 -32.03 -16.23 -7.04
C LEU A 162 -32.63 -15.09 -6.20
N LYS A 163 -33.21 -14.08 -6.86
CA LYS A 163 -33.89 -12.97 -6.18
C LYS A 163 -35.04 -13.47 -5.30
N SER A 164 -35.90 -14.35 -5.82
CA SER A 164 -37.00 -14.95 -5.06
C SER A 164 -36.49 -15.74 -3.85
N ALA A 165 -35.41 -16.51 -4.02
CA ALA A 165 -34.79 -17.26 -2.94
C ALA A 165 -34.19 -16.33 -1.86
N LEU A 166 -33.51 -15.26 -2.26
CA LEU A 166 -32.99 -14.22 -1.36
C LEU A 166 -34.14 -13.55 -0.59
N GLU A 167 -35.21 -13.12 -1.26
CA GLU A 167 -36.37 -12.50 -0.60
C GLU A 167 -37.01 -13.43 0.44
N GLN A 168 -37.02 -14.75 0.21
CA GLN A 168 -37.53 -15.72 1.17
C GLN A 168 -36.64 -15.85 2.42
N ILE A 169 -35.31 -15.90 2.26
CA ILE A 169 -34.41 -16.05 3.43
C ILE A 169 -34.34 -14.78 4.27
N TYR A 170 -34.49 -13.60 3.65
CA TYR A 170 -34.49 -12.31 4.36
C TYR A 170 -35.76 -12.07 5.19
N LYS A 171 -36.77 -12.94 5.11
CA LYS A 171 -37.86 -12.98 6.10
C LYS A 171 -37.38 -13.45 7.48
N LYS A 172 -36.24 -14.15 7.56
CA LYS A 172 -35.61 -14.58 8.82
C LYS A 172 -34.68 -13.49 9.36
N ARG A 173 -34.50 -13.42 10.69
CA ARG A 173 -33.68 -12.39 11.36
C ARG A 173 -32.18 -12.41 10.99
N GLN A 174 -31.61 -13.56 10.61
CA GLN A 174 -30.20 -13.70 10.18
C GLN A 174 -30.08 -14.79 9.11
N PRO A 175 -30.11 -14.45 7.81
CA PRO A 175 -29.97 -15.43 6.74
C PRO A 175 -28.52 -15.92 6.62
N LYS A 176 -28.35 -17.21 6.34
CA LYS A 176 -27.05 -17.81 5.99
C LYS A 176 -27.08 -18.40 4.58
N ILE A 177 -25.89 -18.68 4.02
CA ILE A 177 -25.79 -19.34 2.70
C ILE A 177 -26.47 -20.72 2.75
N GLU A 178 -26.41 -21.43 3.87
CA GLU A 178 -27.13 -22.71 4.00
C GLU A 178 -28.66 -22.52 3.92
N ASP A 179 -29.21 -21.41 4.42
CA ASP A 179 -30.63 -21.11 4.27
C ASP A 179 -30.99 -20.91 2.79
N LEU A 180 -30.14 -20.22 2.03
CA LEU A 180 -30.33 -19.98 0.60
C LEU A 180 -30.34 -21.31 -0.17
N ILE A 181 -29.33 -22.16 0.06
CA ILE A 181 -29.23 -23.49 -0.54
C ILE A 181 -30.46 -24.34 -0.19
N ASN A 182 -30.92 -24.30 1.06
CA ASN A 182 -32.10 -25.04 1.49
C ASN A 182 -33.39 -24.56 0.81
N VAL A 183 -33.54 -23.25 0.58
CA VAL A 183 -34.68 -22.71 -0.19
C VAL A 183 -34.63 -23.16 -1.64
N LEU A 184 -33.47 -23.10 -2.30
CA LEU A 184 -33.28 -23.56 -3.68
C LEU A 184 -33.55 -25.07 -3.82
N LYS A 185 -33.13 -25.90 -2.86
CA LYS A 185 -33.46 -27.34 -2.80
C LYS A 185 -34.96 -27.60 -2.64
N LYS A 186 -35.65 -26.77 -1.86
CA LYS A 186 -37.13 -26.86 -1.74
C LYS A 186 -37.83 -26.48 -3.04
N MET A 187 -37.31 -25.48 -3.77
CA MET A 187 -37.82 -25.09 -5.09
C MET A 187 -37.60 -26.22 -6.11
N GLN A 188 -36.44 -26.85 -6.11
CA GLN A 188 -36.11 -28.01 -6.96
C GLN A 188 -37.08 -29.18 -6.74
N LYS A 189 -37.41 -29.48 -5.49
CA LYS A 189 -38.38 -30.55 -5.16
C LYS A 189 -39.81 -30.26 -5.61
N LYS A 190 -40.19 -28.98 -5.71
CA LYS A 190 -41.54 -28.58 -6.13
C LYS A 190 -41.69 -28.56 -7.65
N SER A 191 -40.64 -28.18 -8.35
CA SER A 191 -40.62 -28.05 -9.81
C SER A 191 -39.23 -28.39 -10.33
N SER A 192 -39.17 -29.32 -11.29
CA SER A 192 -37.94 -29.64 -12.03
C SER A 192 -37.64 -28.54 -13.04
N ASP A 193 -37.10 -27.42 -12.57
CA ASP A 193 -36.65 -26.29 -13.39
C ASP A 193 -35.12 -26.36 -13.57
N PRO A 194 -34.60 -26.61 -14.79
CA PRO A 194 -33.16 -26.67 -15.06
C PRO A 194 -32.41 -25.39 -14.65
N ASP A 195 -33.05 -24.21 -14.71
CA ASP A 195 -32.42 -22.96 -14.29
C ASP A 195 -32.25 -22.91 -12.76
N ASN A 196 -33.18 -23.48 -12.00
CA ASN A 196 -33.04 -23.59 -10.55
C ASN A 196 -31.94 -24.59 -10.17
N ASP A 197 -31.80 -25.69 -10.91
CA ASP A 197 -30.73 -26.67 -10.71
C ASP A 197 -29.36 -26.03 -10.96
N PHE A 198 -29.24 -25.22 -12.01
CA PHE A 198 -28.03 -24.45 -12.27
C PHE A 198 -27.71 -23.45 -11.17
N VAL A 199 -28.70 -22.64 -10.74
CA VAL A 199 -28.51 -21.67 -9.64
C VAL A 199 -28.11 -22.39 -8.35
N LEU A 200 -28.75 -23.51 -8.03
CA LEU A 200 -28.39 -24.33 -6.86
C LEU A 200 -26.95 -24.82 -6.95
N LEU A 201 -26.54 -25.40 -8.07
CA LEU A 201 -25.17 -25.88 -8.28
C LEU A 201 -24.13 -24.76 -8.09
N GLN A 202 -24.40 -23.57 -8.64
CA GLN A 202 -23.52 -22.41 -8.45
C GLN A 202 -23.50 -21.93 -6.99
N MET A 203 -24.65 -21.89 -6.31
CA MET A 203 -24.73 -21.48 -4.90
C MET A 203 -24.09 -22.48 -3.95
N GLU A 204 -24.10 -23.78 -4.27
CA GLU A 204 -23.41 -24.81 -3.49
C GLU A 204 -21.90 -24.62 -3.46
N LYS A 205 -21.30 -24.03 -4.51
CA LYS A 205 -19.89 -23.63 -4.49
C LYS A 205 -19.61 -22.75 -3.29
N PHE A 206 -20.49 -21.79 -2.96
CA PHE A 206 -20.34 -20.80 -1.88
C PHE A 206 -20.58 -21.33 -0.46
N LYS A 207 -20.78 -22.64 -0.29
CA LYS A 207 -20.96 -23.24 1.03
C LYS A 207 -19.66 -23.11 1.84
N PHE A 208 -19.74 -22.48 3.01
CA PHE A 208 -18.58 -22.27 3.87
C PHE A 208 -18.20 -23.58 4.58
N SER A 209 -16.95 -24.03 4.42
CA SER A 209 -16.36 -25.11 5.23
C SER A 209 -15.79 -24.57 6.56
N ALA A 210 -16.50 -23.68 7.27
CA ALA A 210 -16.00 -23.17 8.55
C ALA A 210 -16.52 -23.99 9.73
N SER A 211 -15.68 -24.94 10.18
CA SER A 211 -15.92 -25.80 11.35
C SER A 211 -15.62 -25.15 12.72
N LYS A 212 -15.41 -23.82 12.81
CA LYS A 212 -14.97 -23.16 14.07
C LYS A 212 -15.77 -21.89 14.41
N LYS A 213 -16.00 -21.68 15.72
CA LYS A 213 -16.50 -20.43 16.33
C LYS A 213 -15.44 -19.32 16.19
N LEU A 214 -15.32 -18.70 15.02
CA LEU A 214 -14.48 -17.53 14.81
C LEU A 214 -15.30 -16.23 15.05
N PRO A 215 -14.64 -15.11 15.42
CA PRO A 215 -15.32 -13.83 15.58
C PRO A 215 -15.82 -13.30 14.22
N LYS A 216 -16.99 -12.65 14.21
CA LYS A 216 -17.49 -11.93 13.03
C LYS A 216 -16.69 -10.64 12.84
N ILE A 217 -16.34 -10.33 11.58
CA ILE A 217 -15.70 -9.05 11.26
C ILE A 217 -16.69 -7.88 11.45
N ASP A 218 -16.22 -6.79 12.04
CA ASP A 218 -16.90 -5.50 11.93
C ASP A 218 -16.41 -4.80 10.65
N LEU A 219 -17.25 -4.77 9.62
CA LEU A 219 -16.90 -4.18 8.32
C LEU A 219 -16.56 -2.68 8.44
N ASP A 220 -17.09 -1.98 9.46
CA ASP A 220 -16.72 -0.58 9.74
C ASP A 220 -15.21 -0.45 10.02
N MET A 221 -14.57 -1.49 10.56
CA MET A 221 -13.13 -1.49 10.84
C MET A 221 -12.28 -1.54 9.57
N LEU A 222 -12.83 -1.99 8.43
CA LEU A 222 -12.10 -2.07 7.15
C LEU A 222 -11.84 -0.69 6.54
N ILE A 223 -12.66 0.30 6.89
CA ILE A 223 -12.65 1.64 6.27
C ILE A 223 -12.18 2.72 7.26
N LYS A 224 -12.11 2.41 8.56
CA LYS A 224 -11.59 3.31 9.60
C LYS A 224 -10.09 3.57 9.43
N LYS A 225 -9.62 4.68 10.04
CA LYS A 225 -8.23 5.13 10.03
C LYS A 225 -7.24 4.01 10.34
N GLY A 226 -6.24 3.86 9.47
CA GLY A 226 -5.12 2.95 9.62
C GLY A 226 -4.82 2.14 8.34
N LEU A 227 -3.97 1.13 8.51
CA LEU A 227 -3.63 0.14 7.48
C LEU A 227 -4.39 -1.15 7.78
N VAL A 228 -5.21 -1.58 6.83
CA VAL A 228 -5.99 -2.81 6.92
C VAL A 228 -5.70 -3.70 5.73
N SER A 229 -5.50 -4.99 5.97
CA SER A 229 -5.40 -6.01 4.93
C SER A 229 -6.43 -7.10 5.17
N VAL A 230 -7.08 -7.51 4.08
CA VAL A 230 -7.98 -8.66 4.03
C VAL A 230 -7.27 -9.77 3.27
N ASP A 231 -6.77 -10.77 3.99
CA ASP A 231 -6.09 -11.93 3.44
C ASP A 231 -7.11 -12.95 2.90
N LEU A 232 -7.26 -12.98 1.58
CA LEU A 232 -8.18 -13.87 0.87
C LEU A 232 -7.56 -15.25 0.58
N SER A 233 -6.25 -15.43 0.81
CA SER A 233 -5.54 -16.69 0.50
C SER A 233 -6.09 -17.88 1.27
N GLY A 234 -6.72 -17.65 2.42
CA GLY A 234 -7.33 -18.68 3.28
C GLY A 234 -8.66 -19.25 2.78
N LEU A 235 -9.25 -18.66 1.74
CA LEU A 235 -10.53 -19.14 1.18
C LEU A 235 -10.29 -20.27 0.17
N ASP A 236 -11.17 -21.27 0.20
CA ASP A 236 -11.02 -22.55 -0.50
C ASP A 236 -11.13 -22.47 -2.03
N SER A 237 -11.86 -21.47 -2.55
CA SER A 237 -12.06 -21.30 -4.00
C SER A 237 -11.83 -19.87 -4.47
N GLU A 238 -11.44 -19.72 -5.73
CA GLU A 238 -11.25 -18.41 -6.37
C GLU A 238 -12.56 -17.62 -6.43
N GLU A 239 -13.69 -18.29 -6.67
CA GLU A 239 -15.01 -17.66 -6.66
C GLU A 239 -15.37 -17.11 -5.27
N HIS A 240 -14.99 -17.78 -4.18
CA HIS A 240 -15.18 -17.25 -2.82
C HIS A 240 -14.34 -16.00 -2.58
N ARG A 241 -13.08 -16.02 -3.01
CA ARG A 241 -12.18 -14.85 -2.91
C ARG A 241 -12.78 -13.67 -3.66
N SER A 242 -13.23 -13.90 -4.89
CA SER A 242 -13.89 -12.88 -5.72
C SER A 242 -15.16 -12.34 -5.06
N LEU A 243 -16.00 -13.21 -4.49
CA LEU A 243 -17.22 -12.79 -3.80
C LEU A 243 -16.92 -11.92 -2.58
N VAL A 244 -16.03 -12.37 -1.71
CA VAL A 244 -15.64 -11.62 -0.51
C VAL A 244 -15.05 -10.26 -0.89
N ALA A 245 -14.15 -10.22 -1.88
CA ALA A 245 -13.56 -9.00 -2.39
C ALA A 245 -14.63 -8.02 -2.93
N LEU A 246 -15.54 -8.49 -3.79
CA LEU A 246 -16.63 -7.67 -4.33
C LEU A 246 -17.54 -7.12 -3.24
N LEU A 247 -17.88 -7.93 -2.23
CA LEU A 247 -18.72 -7.47 -1.12
C LEU A 247 -18.04 -6.40 -0.26
N ILE A 248 -16.73 -6.53 -0.04
CA ILE A 248 -15.94 -5.52 0.67
C ILE A 248 -15.89 -4.23 -0.15
N LEU A 249 -15.64 -4.30 -1.46
CA LEU A 249 -15.65 -3.12 -2.34
C LEU A 249 -17.02 -2.44 -2.36
N GLN A 250 -18.09 -3.24 -2.41
CA GLN A 250 -19.45 -2.76 -2.39
C GLN A 250 -19.80 -2.07 -1.06
N TYR A 251 -19.38 -2.67 0.06
CA TYR A 251 -19.54 -2.07 1.39
C TYR A 251 -18.75 -0.77 1.51
N ALA A 252 -17.50 -0.77 1.02
CA ALA A 252 -16.66 0.41 0.95
C ALA A 252 -17.42 1.51 0.21
N LYS A 253 -17.77 1.30 -1.05
CA LYS A 253 -18.53 2.22 -1.90
C LYS A 253 -19.82 2.76 -1.27
N GLU A 254 -20.59 1.93 -0.56
CA GLU A 254 -21.80 2.38 0.14
C GLU A 254 -21.46 3.36 1.26
N ARG A 255 -20.49 3.03 2.12
CA ARG A 255 -20.01 3.92 3.18
C ARG A 255 -19.49 5.24 2.62
N MET A 256 -18.78 5.19 1.48
CA MET A 256 -18.33 6.41 0.76
C MET A 256 -19.50 7.29 0.34
N ARG A 257 -20.54 6.70 -0.25
CA ARG A 257 -21.74 7.43 -0.70
C ARG A 257 -22.48 8.08 0.48
N LEU A 258 -22.50 7.41 1.63
CA LEU A 258 -23.12 7.93 2.86
C LEU A 258 -22.33 9.08 3.50
N GLU A 259 -21.00 9.07 3.40
CA GLU A 259 -20.15 10.17 3.89
C GLU A 259 -20.24 11.43 3.01
N GLY A 260 -20.73 11.30 1.77
CA GLY A 260 -20.98 12.42 0.86
C GLY A 260 -19.73 12.89 0.10
N LEU A 261 -19.90 13.97 -0.67
CA LEU A 261 -18.82 14.59 -1.43
C LEU A 261 -17.82 15.25 -0.47
N SER A 262 -16.53 14.98 -0.66
CA SER A 262 -15.48 15.61 0.14
C SER A 262 -15.19 17.01 -0.41
N ALA A 263 -15.49 18.07 0.36
CA ALA A 263 -15.19 19.45 -0.02
C ALA A 263 -13.68 19.69 -0.22
N ASP A 264 -12.86 19.00 0.57
CA ASP A 264 -11.41 19.20 0.62
C ASP A 264 -10.61 18.42 -0.44
N LYS A 265 -11.26 17.63 -1.31
CA LYS A 265 -10.66 16.75 -2.35
C LYS A 265 -9.57 15.75 -1.90
N LYS A 266 -9.12 15.80 -0.64
CA LYS A 266 -8.08 14.92 -0.07
C LYS A 266 -8.48 13.46 -0.07
N ILE A 267 -7.56 12.60 -0.50
CA ILE A 267 -7.77 11.15 -0.56
C ILE A 267 -7.98 10.58 0.86
N LYS A 268 -9.16 10.03 1.12
CA LYS A 268 -9.52 9.48 2.45
C LYS A 268 -9.13 8.02 2.63
N LEU A 269 -9.19 7.24 1.55
CA LEU A 269 -8.87 5.83 1.54
C LEU A 269 -8.22 5.46 0.20
N VAL A 270 -7.13 4.69 0.29
CA VAL A 270 -6.51 3.99 -0.83
C VAL A 270 -6.92 2.51 -0.73
N ILE A 271 -7.61 2.01 -1.76
CA ILE A 271 -7.90 0.57 -1.86
C ILE A 271 -6.88 -0.06 -2.80
N VAL A 272 -6.16 -1.06 -2.33
CA VAL A 272 -5.25 -1.88 -3.12
C VAL A 272 -5.97 -3.17 -3.51
N ALA A 273 -6.16 -3.39 -4.80
CA ALA A 273 -6.67 -4.64 -5.35
C ALA A 273 -5.52 -5.35 -6.08
N ASP A 274 -4.88 -6.30 -5.40
CA ASP A 274 -3.92 -7.19 -6.06
C ASP A 274 -4.66 -8.28 -6.83
N GLU A 275 -4.14 -8.63 -8.00
CA GLU A 275 -4.82 -9.52 -8.97
C GLU A 275 -6.25 -9.05 -9.31
N ALA A 276 -6.45 -7.72 -9.40
CA ALA A 276 -7.76 -7.10 -9.58
C ALA A 276 -8.57 -7.62 -10.78
N TRP A 277 -7.88 -8.17 -11.78
CA TRP A 277 -8.51 -8.77 -12.96
C TRP A 277 -9.49 -9.88 -12.60
N LYS A 278 -9.27 -10.60 -11.50
CA LYS A 278 -10.18 -11.64 -10.97
C LYS A 278 -11.58 -11.12 -10.70
N ILE A 279 -11.71 -9.83 -10.41
CA ILE A 279 -12.97 -9.17 -10.09
C ILE A 279 -13.31 -8.01 -11.04
N ALA A 280 -12.53 -7.80 -12.09
CA ALA A 280 -12.68 -6.67 -13.02
C ALA A 280 -13.00 -7.07 -14.47
N GLN A 281 -13.23 -8.37 -14.73
CA GLN A 281 -13.60 -8.87 -16.07
C GLN A 281 -14.95 -8.32 -16.57
N ASP A 282 -15.89 -8.07 -15.66
CA ASP A 282 -17.19 -7.50 -15.98
C ASP A 282 -17.21 -5.99 -15.67
N ASP A 283 -17.61 -5.18 -16.65
CA ASP A 283 -17.77 -3.73 -16.51
C ASP A 283 -18.78 -3.33 -15.42
N ARG A 284 -19.67 -4.24 -15.03
CA ARG A 284 -20.64 -4.08 -13.94
C ARG A 284 -20.03 -4.31 -12.56
N SER A 285 -18.79 -4.78 -12.47
CA SER A 285 -18.06 -4.95 -11.21
C SER A 285 -18.01 -3.66 -10.40
N ASP A 286 -18.17 -3.79 -9.08
CA ASP A 286 -18.00 -2.67 -8.16
C ASP A 286 -16.59 -2.05 -8.26
N LEU A 287 -15.55 -2.83 -8.61
CA LEU A 287 -14.21 -2.29 -8.86
C LEU A 287 -14.21 -1.30 -10.02
N VAL A 288 -14.79 -1.69 -11.16
CA VAL A 288 -14.86 -0.86 -12.37
C VAL A 288 -15.75 0.36 -12.11
N GLN A 289 -16.86 0.19 -11.41
CA GLN A 289 -17.73 1.31 -11.03
C GLN A 289 -17.01 2.30 -10.10
N ILE A 290 -16.18 1.84 -9.16
CA ILE A 290 -15.35 2.74 -8.33
C ILE A 290 -14.28 3.43 -9.18
N LEU A 291 -13.66 2.76 -10.16
CA LEU A 291 -12.74 3.44 -11.09
C LEU A 291 -13.41 4.56 -11.90
N ARG A 292 -14.69 4.37 -12.30
CA ARG A 292 -15.46 5.37 -13.06
C ARG A 292 -16.00 6.51 -12.19
N GLU A 293 -16.42 6.23 -10.95
CA GLU A 293 -17.13 7.20 -10.09
C GLU A 293 -16.32 7.69 -8.88
N GLY A 294 -15.27 6.97 -8.49
CA GLY A 294 -14.54 7.12 -7.23
C GLY A 294 -13.87 8.47 -7.04
N ARG A 295 -13.52 9.15 -8.15
CA ARG A 295 -13.05 10.54 -8.15
C ARG A 295 -13.95 11.48 -7.35
N LYS A 296 -15.28 11.30 -7.43
CA LYS A 296 -16.26 12.18 -6.74
C LYS A 296 -16.16 12.09 -5.22
N TYR A 297 -15.65 10.97 -4.70
CA TYR A 297 -15.68 10.65 -3.29
C TYR A 297 -14.28 10.78 -2.63
N ALA A 298 -13.26 11.20 -3.36
CA ALA A 298 -11.86 11.28 -2.89
C ALA A 298 -11.28 9.93 -2.46
N PHE A 299 -11.46 8.91 -3.31
CA PHE A 299 -10.90 7.57 -3.13
C PHE A 299 -9.89 7.27 -4.22
N SER A 300 -8.79 6.63 -3.84
CA SER A 300 -7.84 6.06 -4.79
C SER A 300 -8.02 4.54 -4.82
N ILE A 301 -7.88 3.98 -6.02
CA ILE A 301 -7.79 2.54 -6.23
C ILE A 301 -6.43 2.31 -6.87
N ILE A 302 -5.69 1.35 -6.32
CA ILE A 302 -4.49 0.80 -6.91
C ILE A 302 -4.83 -0.60 -7.41
N VAL A 303 -4.91 -0.77 -8.73
CA VAL A 303 -5.03 -2.07 -9.37
C VAL A 303 -3.65 -2.61 -9.64
N ALA A 304 -3.34 -3.81 -9.18
CA ALA A 304 -2.06 -4.45 -9.42
C ALA A 304 -2.25 -5.79 -10.16
N SER A 305 -1.42 -6.06 -11.15
CA SER A 305 -1.40 -7.34 -11.88
C SER A 305 0.01 -7.75 -12.31
N GLN A 306 0.24 -9.06 -12.40
CA GLN A 306 1.46 -9.63 -12.94
C GLN A 306 1.48 -9.62 -14.47
N ASN A 307 0.32 -9.87 -15.11
CA ASN A 307 0.22 -9.88 -16.56
C ASN A 307 -0.43 -8.59 -17.07
N PRO A 308 0.11 -7.98 -18.15
CA PRO A 308 -0.50 -6.80 -18.75
C PRO A 308 -1.92 -7.03 -19.29
N SER A 309 -2.19 -8.22 -19.85
CA SER A 309 -3.49 -8.59 -20.44
C SER A 309 -4.63 -8.63 -19.45
N ASP A 310 -4.30 -8.79 -18.18
CA ASP A 310 -5.24 -8.81 -17.08
C ASP A 310 -5.81 -7.39 -16.81
N ILE A 311 -5.10 -6.35 -17.24
CA ILE A 311 -5.60 -4.98 -17.16
C ILE A 311 -6.45 -4.69 -18.40
N SER A 312 -7.77 -4.75 -18.21
CA SER A 312 -8.73 -4.46 -19.28
C SER A 312 -8.58 -3.01 -19.81
N PRO A 313 -8.95 -2.75 -21.08
CA PRO A 313 -9.03 -1.38 -21.60
C PRO A 313 -9.91 -0.47 -20.75
N THR A 314 -10.93 -1.03 -20.09
CA THR A 314 -11.77 -0.31 -19.14
C THR A 314 -10.97 0.19 -17.94
N ILE A 315 -10.07 -0.61 -17.38
CA ILE A 315 -9.20 -0.14 -16.29
C ILE A 315 -8.24 0.93 -16.81
N LEU A 316 -7.55 0.67 -17.94
CA LEU A 316 -6.57 1.61 -18.51
C LEU A 316 -7.15 2.99 -18.84
N SER A 317 -8.40 3.05 -19.27
CA SER A 317 -9.09 4.32 -19.59
C SER A 317 -9.56 5.09 -18.36
N ASN A 318 -9.66 4.45 -17.20
CA ASN A 318 -10.16 5.06 -15.96
C ASN A 318 -9.07 5.31 -14.90
N VAL A 319 -7.83 4.88 -15.14
CA VAL A 319 -6.67 5.20 -14.28
C VAL A 319 -5.91 6.39 -14.83
N ALA A 320 -5.56 7.34 -13.98
CA ALA A 320 -4.70 8.45 -14.41
C ALA A 320 -3.22 8.07 -14.40
N THR A 321 -2.84 7.13 -13.55
CA THR A 321 -1.43 6.72 -13.41
C THR A 321 -1.28 5.27 -13.83
N LEU A 322 -0.37 5.01 -14.77
CA LEU A 322 0.08 3.67 -15.09
C LEU A 322 1.56 3.53 -14.73
N VAL A 323 1.87 2.49 -13.97
CA VAL A 323 3.21 2.12 -13.54
C VAL A 323 3.54 0.74 -14.12
N VAL A 324 4.55 0.69 -14.99
CA VAL A 324 4.97 -0.55 -15.67
C VAL A 324 6.38 -0.90 -15.23
N PHE A 325 6.51 -1.95 -14.43
CA PHE A 325 7.78 -2.57 -14.09
C PHE A 325 8.23 -3.52 -15.19
N ARG A 326 9.33 -4.25 -14.95
CA ARG A 326 9.88 -5.22 -15.89
C ARG A 326 8.82 -6.21 -16.41
N LEU A 327 8.79 -6.38 -17.74
CA LEU A 327 7.93 -7.33 -18.45
C LEU A 327 8.74 -8.11 -19.50
N MET A 328 8.69 -9.44 -19.44
CA MET A 328 9.44 -10.32 -20.35
C MET A 328 8.65 -10.69 -21.60
N HIS A 329 7.33 -10.85 -21.50
CA HIS A 329 6.51 -11.30 -22.63
C HIS A 329 6.30 -10.18 -23.65
N GLY A 330 6.91 -10.35 -24.84
CA GLY A 330 6.95 -9.34 -25.91
C GLY A 330 5.58 -8.92 -26.43
N GLU A 331 4.69 -9.87 -26.75
CA GLU A 331 3.35 -9.57 -27.31
C GLU A 331 2.50 -8.69 -26.37
N PHE A 332 2.49 -9.03 -25.07
CA PHE A 332 1.74 -8.28 -24.07
C PHE A 332 2.33 -6.90 -23.80
N ARG A 333 3.66 -6.80 -23.82
CA ARG A 333 4.35 -5.52 -23.72
C ARG A 333 4.02 -4.63 -24.91
N GLU A 334 4.00 -5.15 -26.13
CA GLU A 334 3.63 -4.40 -27.32
C GLU A 334 2.17 -3.95 -27.32
N ALA A 335 1.25 -4.83 -26.90
CA ALA A 335 -0.17 -4.48 -26.77
C ALA A 335 -0.38 -3.33 -25.79
N LEU A 336 0.25 -3.42 -24.60
CA LEU A 336 0.23 -2.36 -23.61
C LEU A 336 0.82 -1.07 -24.19
N LEU A 337 2.04 -1.10 -24.74
CA LEU A 337 2.71 0.10 -25.26
C LEU A 337 1.97 0.76 -26.43
N LYS A 338 1.31 -0.03 -27.28
CA LYS A 338 0.45 0.48 -28.35
C LYS A 338 -0.73 1.27 -27.80
N SER A 339 -1.35 0.80 -26.71
CA SER A 339 -2.44 1.53 -26.04
C SER A 339 -1.99 2.86 -25.40
N LEU A 340 -0.69 3.01 -25.16
CA LEU A 340 -0.08 4.17 -24.51
C LEU A 340 0.58 5.14 -25.50
N ASN A 341 0.54 4.85 -26.80
CA ASN A 341 1.30 5.58 -27.84
C ASN A 341 2.81 5.67 -27.54
N CYS A 342 3.38 4.64 -26.91
CA CYS A 342 4.80 4.62 -26.58
C CYS A 342 5.68 4.32 -27.81
N PRO A 343 6.88 4.93 -27.92
CA PRO A 343 7.88 4.53 -28.91
C PRO A 343 8.30 3.06 -28.73
N LYS A 344 8.54 2.34 -29.84
CA LYS A 344 8.91 0.91 -29.81
C LYS A 344 10.20 0.67 -29.02
N GLU A 345 11.10 1.64 -28.99
CA GLU A 345 12.37 1.58 -28.28
C GLU A 345 12.17 1.39 -26.76
N VAL A 346 11.06 1.91 -26.21
CA VAL A 346 10.71 1.74 -24.79
C VAL A 346 10.40 0.28 -24.46
N SER A 347 9.88 -0.49 -25.41
CA SER A 347 9.61 -1.93 -25.29
C SER A 347 10.87 -2.70 -24.90
N ILE A 348 11.97 -2.44 -25.60
CA ILE A 348 13.27 -3.10 -25.35
C ILE A 348 13.83 -2.70 -23.98
N GLN A 349 13.59 -1.45 -23.55
CA GLN A 349 14.06 -0.98 -22.24
C GLN A 349 13.29 -1.66 -21.09
N ILE A 350 11.96 -1.78 -21.19
CA ILE A 350 11.13 -2.44 -20.16
C ILE A 350 11.58 -3.88 -19.92
N GLU A 351 12.01 -4.61 -20.96
CA GLU A 351 12.54 -5.96 -20.82
C GLU A 351 13.79 -6.02 -19.91
N LYS A 352 14.59 -4.95 -19.97
CA LYS A 352 15.89 -4.82 -19.32
C LYS A 352 15.82 -4.03 -18.01
N PHE A 353 14.62 -3.64 -17.56
CA PHE A 353 14.45 -2.90 -16.32
C PHE A 353 15.05 -3.68 -15.14
N LYS A 354 15.82 -2.97 -14.32
CA LYS A 354 16.32 -3.48 -13.04
C LYS A 354 15.18 -3.51 -12.02
N VAL A 355 15.38 -4.25 -10.93
CA VAL A 355 14.41 -4.28 -9.82
C VAL A 355 14.20 -2.86 -9.29
N GLY A 356 12.93 -2.45 -9.21
CA GLY A 356 12.53 -1.12 -8.77
C GLY A 356 12.53 -0.04 -9.86
N GLN A 357 13.05 -0.31 -11.06
CA GLN A 357 12.92 0.59 -12.21
C GLN A 357 11.54 0.43 -12.84
N ALA A 358 10.89 1.55 -13.19
CA ALA A 358 9.55 1.52 -13.74
C ALA A 358 9.29 2.66 -14.74
N LEU A 359 8.47 2.37 -15.74
CA LEU A 359 7.87 3.33 -16.64
C LEU A 359 6.63 3.92 -15.99
N PHE A 360 6.50 5.24 -16.00
CA PHE A 360 5.31 5.96 -15.57
C PHE A 360 4.64 6.61 -16.77
N ARG A 361 3.31 6.56 -16.80
CA ARG A 361 2.47 7.41 -17.65
C ARG A 361 1.45 8.10 -16.77
N LEU A 362 1.34 9.41 -16.93
CA LEU A 362 0.46 10.27 -16.14
C LEU A 362 -0.55 10.95 -17.06
N ALA A 363 -1.83 10.79 -16.76
CA ALA A 363 -2.91 11.51 -17.41
C ALA A 363 -3.17 12.81 -16.65
N TRP A 364 -2.43 13.84 -17.07
CA TRP A 364 -2.48 15.18 -16.50
C TRP A 364 -3.86 15.84 -16.63
N ALA A 365 -4.26 16.60 -15.62
CA ALA A 365 -5.47 17.42 -15.68
C ALA A 365 -5.32 18.63 -16.61
N ILE A 366 -4.08 19.13 -16.80
CA ILE A 366 -3.77 20.30 -17.61
C ILE A 366 -3.26 19.83 -18.99
N PRO A 367 -3.96 20.12 -20.11
CA PRO A 367 -3.61 19.61 -21.44
C PRO A 367 -2.25 20.04 -22.00
N SER A 368 -1.62 21.08 -21.44
CA SER A 368 -0.33 21.60 -21.91
C SER A 368 0.89 20.78 -21.42
N GLN A 369 0.67 19.75 -20.60
CA GLN A 369 1.74 18.93 -20.01
C GLN A 369 2.10 17.74 -20.91
N TYR A 370 3.34 17.25 -20.80
CA TYR A 370 3.81 16.09 -21.56
C TYR A 370 3.07 14.82 -21.11
N ASP A 371 2.20 14.28 -21.95
CA ASP A 371 1.35 13.12 -21.66
C ASP A 371 1.98 11.76 -22.05
N GLY A 372 3.22 11.79 -22.53
CA GLY A 372 3.99 10.60 -22.87
C GLY A 372 4.57 9.89 -21.65
N PRO A 373 5.02 8.65 -21.84
CA PRO A 373 5.63 7.87 -20.78
C PRO A 373 7.03 8.39 -20.43
N PHE A 374 7.49 8.18 -19.20
CA PHE A 374 8.87 8.47 -18.78
C PHE A 374 9.35 7.40 -17.79
N ILE A 375 10.66 7.29 -17.58
CA ILE A 375 11.21 6.21 -16.74
C ILE A 375 11.72 6.79 -15.43
N VAL A 376 11.35 6.15 -14.32
CA VAL A 376 11.93 6.37 -13.00
C VAL A 376 13.03 5.35 -12.79
N SER A 377 14.25 5.83 -12.53
CA SER A 377 15.46 5.02 -12.39
C SER A 377 15.32 3.94 -11.33
N ARG A 378 14.72 4.30 -10.20
CA ARG A 378 14.38 3.41 -9.10
C ARG A 378 13.29 4.05 -8.26
N VAL A 379 12.26 3.27 -7.92
CA VAL A 379 11.30 3.63 -6.88
C VAL A 379 12.05 3.64 -5.55
N GLU A 380 12.08 4.79 -4.91
CA GLU A 380 12.70 5.03 -3.61
C GLU A 380 11.62 4.94 -2.54
N GLY A 381 11.68 3.87 -1.77
CA GLY A 381 10.88 3.72 -0.56
C GLY A 381 11.61 4.18 0.67
N GLU A 382 10.87 4.35 1.75
CA GLU A 382 11.46 4.22 3.07
C GLU A 382 12.03 2.80 3.13
N GLY A 383 13.28 2.64 3.55
CA GLY A 383 13.96 1.34 3.54
C GLY A 383 13.19 0.27 4.31
N LYS A 384 13.67 -0.99 4.27
CA LYS A 384 13.38 -1.89 5.40
C LYS A 384 13.70 -1.10 6.67
N LEU A 385 12.86 -1.16 7.70
CA LEU A 385 13.23 -0.69 9.04
C LEU A 385 14.56 -1.38 9.38
N ASP A 386 15.68 -0.68 9.13
CA ASP A 386 17.01 -1.21 9.39
C ASP A 386 17.26 -0.93 10.86
N LEU A 387 16.60 -1.75 11.67
CA LEU A 387 16.64 -1.66 13.11
C LEU A 387 17.99 -2.18 13.59
N ILE A 388 18.61 -1.35 14.41
CA ILE A 388 19.76 -1.66 15.25
C ILE A 388 19.30 -1.62 16.70
N TYR A 389 19.94 -2.39 17.57
CA TYR A 389 19.49 -2.58 18.94
C TYR A 389 20.52 -2.06 19.92
N LEU A 390 20.13 -1.09 20.74
CA LEU A 390 20.93 -0.65 21.88
C LEU A 390 20.63 -1.58 23.07
N VAL A 391 21.65 -2.27 23.56
CA VAL A 391 21.52 -3.23 24.66
C VAL A 391 21.78 -2.53 25.99
N VAL A 392 20.76 -2.51 26.85
CA VAL A 392 20.82 -1.99 28.21
C VAL A 392 20.50 -3.14 29.16
N LYS A 393 21.51 -3.67 29.86
CA LYS A 393 21.39 -4.89 30.68
C LYS A 393 20.86 -6.06 29.83
N ASN A 394 19.60 -6.45 30.02
CA ASN A 394 18.91 -7.53 29.29
C ASN A 394 17.79 -7.01 28.37
N MET A 395 17.68 -5.70 28.18
CA MET A 395 16.68 -5.09 27.29
C MET A 395 17.34 -4.63 25.99
N GLU A 396 16.67 -4.89 24.89
CA GLU A 396 17.05 -4.44 23.55
C GLU A 396 16.12 -3.32 23.13
N ILE A 397 16.69 -2.12 22.93
CA ILE A 397 15.95 -0.95 22.50
C ILE A 397 16.11 -0.83 20.98
N PRO A 398 15.05 -1.01 20.18
CA PRO A 398 15.13 -0.90 18.73
C PRO A 398 15.24 0.57 18.32
N ILE A 399 16.21 0.87 17.47
CA ILE A 399 16.45 2.19 16.89
C ILE A 399 16.59 2.03 15.38
N GLU A 400 15.92 2.87 14.60
CA GLU A 400 16.12 2.90 13.15
C GLU A 400 17.48 3.51 12.80
N ARG A 401 18.26 2.84 11.94
CA ARG A 401 19.59 3.31 11.50
C ARG A 401 19.57 4.74 10.95
N GLU A 402 18.55 5.09 10.19
CA GLU A 402 18.39 6.45 9.64
C GLU A 402 18.15 7.49 10.74
N VAL A 403 17.33 7.14 11.74
CA VAL A 403 17.07 7.99 12.91
C VAL A 403 18.34 8.19 13.74
N LEU A 404 19.12 7.14 13.98
CA LEU A 404 20.41 7.25 14.66
C LEU A 404 21.37 8.15 13.87
N SER A 405 21.51 7.93 12.56
CA SER A 405 22.41 8.69 11.70
C SER A 405 22.07 10.19 11.69
N SER A 406 20.77 10.51 11.59
CA SER A 406 20.25 11.88 11.64
C SER A 406 20.52 12.54 12.99
N LYS A 407 20.24 11.83 14.10
CA LYS A 407 20.53 12.34 15.44
C LYS A 407 22.03 12.58 15.64
N LEU A 408 22.91 11.66 15.25
CA LEU A 408 24.36 11.84 15.35
C LEU A 408 24.88 13.01 14.51
N PHE A 409 24.33 13.20 13.31
CA PHE A 409 24.67 14.36 12.48
C PHE A 409 24.28 15.68 13.16
N ASN A 410 23.08 15.75 13.75
CA ASN A 410 22.62 16.94 14.50
C ASN A 410 23.45 17.20 15.77
N LEU A 411 24.10 16.18 16.32
CA LEU A 411 25.04 16.32 17.44
C LEU A 411 26.45 16.77 17.00
N GLY A 412 26.67 17.01 15.70
CA GLY A 412 27.95 17.47 15.15
C GLY A 412 28.91 16.37 14.69
N CYS A 413 28.48 15.11 14.63
CA CYS A 413 29.32 14.02 14.11
C CYS A 413 29.57 14.16 12.59
N THR A 414 30.81 13.92 12.18
CA THR A 414 31.18 13.81 10.76
C THR A 414 30.71 12.49 10.15
N ASN A 415 30.60 12.44 8.82
CA ASN A 415 30.22 11.21 8.10
C ASN A 415 31.13 10.01 8.44
N SER A 416 32.43 10.24 8.69
CA SER A 416 33.36 9.18 9.09
C SER A 416 33.04 8.63 10.48
N GLN A 417 32.71 9.49 11.43
CA GLN A 417 32.35 9.10 12.81
C GLN A 417 31.01 8.35 12.84
N ILE A 418 30.02 8.80 12.06
CA ILE A 418 28.72 8.12 11.92
C ILE A 418 28.93 6.71 11.35
N MET A 419 29.76 6.57 10.30
CA MET A 419 30.09 5.27 9.72
C MET A 419 30.79 4.35 10.73
N GLN A 420 31.68 4.88 11.57
CA GLN A 420 32.34 4.11 12.62
C GLN A 420 31.34 3.55 13.64
N VAL A 421 30.39 4.37 14.10
CA VAL A 421 29.33 3.92 15.03
C VAL A 421 28.49 2.82 14.40
N ILE A 422 28.02 3.03 13.16
CA ILE A 422 27.19 2.05 12.44
C ILE A 422 27.95 0.74 12.25
N LYS A 423 29.23 0.80 11.90
CA LYS A 423 30.07 -0.40 11.74
C LYS A 423 30.16 -1.20 13.04
N SER A 424 30.23 -0.54 14.19
CA SER A 424 30.22 -1.23 15.50
C SER A 424 28.92 -1.98 15.79
N PHE A 425 27.78 -1.50 15.28
CA PHE A 425 26.53 -2.28 15.32
C PHE A 425 26.58 -3.47 14.35
N GLU A 426 27.06 -3.27 13.12
CA GLU A 426 27.12 -4.32 12.09
C GLU A 426 28.06 -5.48 12.49
N GLU A 427 29.20 -5.18 13.12
CA GLU A 427 30.16 -6.19 13.61
C GLU A 427 29.62 -7.04 14.77
N ASN A 428 28.57 -6.58 15.45
CA ASN A 428 27.97 -7.23 16.62
C ASN A 428 26.52 -7.65 16.38
N ASP A 429 26.21 -8.21 15.20
CA ASP A 429 24.87 -8.70 14.82
C ASP A 429 23.75 -7.66 15.02
N LYS A 430 24.05 -6.40 14.66
CA LYS A 430 23.17 -5.22 14.83
C LYS A 430 22.87 -4.85 16.28
N LYS A 431 23.62 -5.35 17.26
CA LYS A 431 23.45 -5.04 18.68
C LYS A 431 24.68 -4.31 19.22
N LEU A 432 24.48 -3.27 20.03
CA LEU A 432 25.59 -2.58 20.69
C LEU A 432 25.24 -2.28 22.14
N ASN A 433 26.15 -2.59 23.06
CA ASN A 433 25.99 -2.27 24.46
C ASN A 433 26.02 -0.74 24.65
N VAL A 434 25.07 -0.20 25.43
CA VAL A 434 24.96 1.25 25.69
C VAL A 434 26.24 1.85 26.28
N GLU A 435 26.98 1.11 27.11
CA GLU A 435 28.24 1.60 27.70
C GLU A 435 29.32 1.78 26.61
N VAL A 436 29.39 0.85 25.65
CA VAL A 436 30.31 0.94 24.50
C VAL A 436 29.89 2.09 23.58
N PHE A 437 28.59 2.22 23.31
CA PHE A 437 28.04 3.32 22.53
C PHE A 437 28.39 4.69 23.13
N CYS A 438 28.21 4.86 24.45
CA CYS A 438 28.56 6.10 25.14
C CYS A 438 30.06 6.41 25.07
N ARG A 439 30.94 5.40 25.21
CA ARG A 439 32.40 5.59 25.10
C ARG A 439 32.80 6.06 23.70
N ILE A 440 32.20 5.50 22.65
CA ILE A 440 32.45 5.93 21.27
C ILE A 440 32.07 7.41 21.10
N LEU A 441 30.89 7.82 21.59
CA LEU A 441 30.44 9.21 21.50
C LEU A 441 31.32 10.18 22.31
N LEU A 442 31.74 9.79 23.53
CA LEU A 442 32.68 10.57 24.32
C LEU A 442 34.03 10.72 23.62
N SER A 443 34.51 9.68 22.93
CA SER A 443 35.77 9.76 22.15
C SER A 443 35.70 10.72 20.97
N PHE A 444 34.48 11.07 20.52
CA PHE A 444 34.25 12.08 19.49
C PHE A 444 34.17 13.50 20.04
N GLY A 445 34.27 13.68 21.36
CA GLY A 445 34.18 14.99 22.01
C GLY A 445 32.75 15.45 22.30
N ILE A 446 31.76 14.56 22.25
CA ILE A 446 30.36 14.90 22.58
C ILE A 446 30.19 14.97 24.09
N SER A 447 29.56 16.04 24.60
CA SER A 447 29.37 16.23 26.04
C SER A 447 28.44 15.19 26.67
N ARG A 448 28.62 14.93 27.97
CA ARG A 448 27.81 13.96 28.72
C ARG A 448 26.34 14.36 28.78
N SER A 449 26.05 15.65 28.95
CA SER A 449 24.67 16.17 28.93
C SER A 449 23.96 15.90 27.59
N THR A 450 24.69 16.02 26.49
CA THR A 450 24.19 15.77 25.14
C THR A 450 23.91 14.28 24.91
N ILE A 451 24.80 13.40 25.37
CA ILE A 451 24.60 11.94 25.29
C ILE A 451 23.41 11.50 26.16
N LEU A 452 23.22 12.08 27.34
CA LEU A 452 22.06 11.82 28.19
C LEU A 452 20.74 12.16 27.50
N ASN A 453 20.66 13.34 26.88
CA ASN A 453 19.47 13.76 26.14
C ASN A 453 19.20 12.82 24.96
N LEU A 454 20.25 12.40 24.24
CA LEU A 454 20.14 11.42 23.16
C LEU A 454 19.57 10.08 23.64
N LEU A 455 20.05 9.56 24.77
CA LEU A 455 19.56 8.30 25.33
C LEU A 455 18.13 8.42 25.87
N ARG A 456 17.78 9.57 26.45
CA ARG A 456 16.40 9.85 26.90
C ARG A 456 15.44 9.89 25.71
N ASP A 457 15.85 10.47 24.58
CA ASP A 457 15.09 10.46 23.33
C ASP A 457 14.89 9.05 22.76
N PHE A 458 15.81 8.12 23.03
CA PHE A 458 15.64 6.70 22.69
C PHE A 458 14.77 5.92 23.66
N GLY A 459 14.22 6.58 24.69
CA GLY A 459 13.26 6.00 25.62
C GLY A 459 13.87 5.32 26.85
N LEU A 460 15.14 5.59 27.17
CA LEU A 460 15.75 5.12 28.42
C LEU A 460 15.18 5.89 29.63
N LYS A 461 14.89 5.17 30.71
CA LYS A 461 14.43 5.75 31.99
C LYS A 461 15.59 6.38 32.74
N ASP A 462 15.31 7.43 33.52
CA ASP A 462 16.33 8.15 34.29
C ASP A 462 17.12 7.25 35.26
N GLU A 463 16.48 6.23 35.86
CA GLU A 463 17.16 5.23 36.72
C GLU A 463 18.24 4.43 35.98
N ASP A 464 18.02 4.09 34.72
CA ASP A 464 19.00 3.37 33.91
C ASP A 464 20.13 4.29 33.45
N LEU A 465 19.82 5.55 33.13
CA LEU A 465 20.81 6.58 32.77
C LEU A 465 21.81 6.82 33.91
N VAL A 466 21.33 7.02 35.14
CA VAL A 466 22.21 7.23 36.31
C VAL A 466 23.15 6.04 36.50
N ASN A 467 22.63 4.81 36.38
CA ASN A 467 23.43 3.60 36.51
C ASN A 467 24.50 3.46 35.42
N ILE A 468 24.17 3.79 34.17
CA ILE A 468 25.11 3.72 33.03
C ILE A 468 26.27 4.70 33.26
N PHE A 469 25.97 5.96 33.60
CA PHE A 469 27.01 6.96 33.81
C PHE A 469 27.84 6.69 35.08
N SER A 470 27.24 6.17 36.15
CA SER A 470 27.97 5.74 37.35
C SER A 470 28.99 4.64 37.04
N ARG A 471 28.65 3.70 36.16
CA ARG A 471 29.57 2.62 35.74
C ARG A 471 30.66 3.13 34.81
N LEU A 472 30.34 4.06 33.92
CA LEU A 472 31.33 4.70 33.07
C LEU A 472 32.37 5.46 33.91
N GLU A 473 31.92 6.14 34.95
CA GLU A 473 32.78 6.89 35.87
C GLU A 473 33.65 5.97 36.74
N ALA A 474 33.05 4.93 37.34
CA ALA A 474 33.78 3.89 38.08
C ALA A 474 34.91 3.27 37.28
N ASN A 475 34.62 2.93 36.01
CA ASN A 475 35.61 2.36 35.09
C ASN A 475 36.69 3.37 34.69
N SER A 476 36.35 4.65 34.52
CA SER A 476 37.34 5.69 34.22
C SER A 476 38.27 5.99 35.40
N LEU A 477 37.77 5.87 36.64
CA LEU A 477 38.51 6.12 37.87
C LEU A 477 39.21 4.86 38.41
N ASN A 478 38.98 3.68 37.81
CA ASN A 478 39.47 2.38 38.29
C ASN A 478 39.02 2.06 39.75
N VAL A 479 37.81 2.47 40.12
CA VAL A 479 37.25 2.28 41.47
C VAL A 479 36.05 1.32 41.42
N PRO A 480 35.88 0.39 42.37
CA PRO A 480 34.69 -0.45 42.43
C PRO A 480 33.42 0.40 42.65
N LEU A 481 32.35 0.06 41.92
CA LEU A 481 31.06 0.78 41.93
C LEU A 481 30.49 0.98 43.35
N SER A 482 30.80 0.08 44.28
CA SER A 482 30.37 0.14 45.68
C SER A 482 30.98 1.28 46.50
N LYS A 483 32.00 1.97 45.98
CA LYS A 483 32.65 3.13 46.63
C LYS A 483 32.19 4.48 46.07
N LEU A 484 31.34 4.51 45.05
CA LEU A 484 30.77 5.76 44.53
C LEU A 484 29.55 6.15 45.36
N THR A 485 29.66 7.26 46.09
CA THR A 485 28.58 7.77 46.96
C THR A 485 27.65 8.75 46.27
N ASN A 486 28.13 9.51 45.28
CA ASN A 486 27.34 10.45 44.47
C ASN A 486 27.93 10.58 43.07
N VAL A 487 27.06 10.65 42.06
CA VAL A 487 27.42 10.94 40.67
C VAL A 487 26.72 12.23 40.27
N VAL A 488 27.49 13.29 40.04
CA VAL A 488 26.99 14.59 39.58
C VAL A 488 27.49 14.79 38.16
N ILE A 489 26.56 14.88 37.22
CA ILE A 489 26.90 15.05 35.81
C ILE A 489 26.94 16.56 35.53
N GLU A 490 28.12 17.15 35.68
CA GLU A 490 28.37 18.55 35.30
C GLU A 490 28.99 18.60 33.90
N ASP A 491 28.64 19.64 33.13
CA ASP A 491 29.30 19.92 31.86
C ASP A 491 30.64 20.61 32.13
N ASP A 492 31.73 20.07 31.58
CA ASP A 492 33.04 20.72 31.52
C ASP A 492 32.94 21.97 30.63
N THR A 493 32.41 23.06 31.18
CA THR A 493 32.40 24.39 30.56
C THR A 493 33.33 25.36 31.29
N ASN A 494 34.28 24.84 32.08
CA ASN A 494 35.35 25.63 32.68
C ASN A 494 36.71 24.92 32.59
N SER A 495 37.23 24.77 31.37
CA SER A 495 38.68 24.81 31.15
C SER A 495 39.01 26.08 30.35
N LYS A 496 39.65 27.02 31.04
CA LYS A 496 40.32 28.17 30.42
C LYS A 496 41.52 27.73 29.60
#